data_AF-S9UPI3-F1
#
_entry.id   AF-S9UPI3-F1
#
_cell.length_a   1.000
_cell.length_b   1.000
_cell.length_c   1.000
_cell.angle_alpha   90.00
_cell.angle_beta   90.00
_cell.angle_gamma   90.00
#
_symmetry.space_group_name_H-M   'P 1'
#
loop_
_entity.id
_entity.type
_entity.pdbx_description
1 polymer ?
#
loop_
_entity_poly.entity_id
_entity_poly.type
_entity_poly.pdbx_seq_one_letter_code
_entity_poly.pdbx_strand_id
1 'polypeptide(L)'
;MACTHFIVQKPMQTESLLCAIAAGKWVLAPSFLEESIEARAFVPEAPHEWNEARAARMGLGRTVTALVRGCRLQRTAAERPFAKWDVFLCCASESRCQSFSHVLRCGGCKYIEPRRPYELLEDCRLLQLYKSDEGENPFVLADDNMWDQEGLDEFAEISGGLQVLKLDYISKCLYTENGSSEDYRSLQNLAIRKRPRSPSADS
;
A
#
# COMPACT_ATOMS: atom_id res chain seq x y z
N MET A 1 -17.14 -15.07 8.73
CA MET A 1 -18.17 -14.24 8.04
C MET A 1 -17.46 -13.05 7.40
N ALA A 2 -17.66 -12.81 6.10
CA ALA A 2 -16.94 -11.76 5.38
C ALA A 2 -17.69 -10.43 5.49
N CYS A 3 -17.08 -9.43 6.15
CA CYS A 3 -17.56 -8.05 6.11
C CYS A 3 -17.59 -7.56 4.65
N THR A 4 -18.77 -7.13 4.16
CA THR A 4 -19.00 -6.63 2.79
C THR A 4 -19.00 -5.10 2.70
N HIS A 5 -19.21 -4.42 3.83
CA HIS A 5 -19.31 -2.96 3.93
C HIS A 5 -18.37 -2.43 5.01
N PHE A 6 -17.71 -1.33 4.70
CA PHE A 6 -16.91 -0.54 5.64
C PHE A 6 -17.52 0.87 5.70
N ILE A 7 -18.15 1.18 6.84
CA ILE A 7 -18.79 2.49 7.06
C ILE A 7 -17.79 3.42 7.74
N VAL A 8 -17.54 4.59 7.16
CA VAL A 8 -16.58 5.57 7.71
C VAL A 8 -17.06 7.01 7.49
N GLN A 9 -17.06 7.81 8.56
CA GLN A 9 -17.45 9.23 8.51
C GLN A 9 -16.42 10.11 7.81
N LYS A 10 -15.12 9.81 8.01
CA LYS A 10 -14.01 10.51 7.39
C LYS A 10 -12.89 9.51 7.08
N PRO A 11 -12.69 9.13 5.80
CA PRO A 11 -11.62 8.23 5.41
C PRO A 11 -10.26 8.77 5.84
N MET A 12 -9.42 7.87 6.34
CA MET A 12 -8.03 8.12 6.69
C MET A 12 -7.21 6.94 6.18
N GLN A 13 -5.95 7.16 5.86
CA GLN A 13 -5.04 6.10 5.42
C GLN A 13 -4.68 5.17 6.59
N THR A 14 -5.63 4.32 6.98
CA THR A 14 -5.51 3.32 8.04
C THR A 14 -5.49 1.93 7.43
N GLU A 15 -4.95 0.96 8.17
CA GLU A 15 -4.99 -0.46 7.78
C GLU A 15 -6.41 -0.89 7.40
N SER A 16 -7.41 -0.58 8.23
CA SER A 16 -8.80 -0.97 7.98
C SER A 16 -9.35 -0.41 6.66
N LEU A 17 -9.04 0.84 6.32
CA LEU A 17 -9.46 1.42 5.05
C LEU A 17 -8.73 0.76 3.87
N LEU A 18 -7.42 0.58 3.98
CA LEU A 18 -6.60 -0.06 2.93
C LEU A 18 -7.07 -1.50 2.68
N CYS A 19 -7.33 -2.27 3.74
CA CYS A 19 -7.89 -3.62 3.66
C CYS A 19 -9.27 -3.62 2.99
N ALA A 20 -10.15 -2.68 3.34
CA ALA A 20 -11.48 -2.59 2.74
C ALA A 20 -11.41 -2.30 1.24
N ILE A 21 -10.56 -1.36 0.82
CA ILE A 21 -10.33 -1.03 -0.59
C ILE A 21 -9.69 -2.21 -1.32
N ALA A 22 -8.62 -2.80 -0.79
CA ALA A 22 -7.92 -3.93 -1.41
C ALA A 22 -8.83 -5.15 -1.60
N ALA A 23 -9.71 -5.40 -0.63
CA ALA A 23 -10.73 -6.45 -0.70
C ALA A 23 -11.95 -6.07 -1.54
N GLY A 24 -11.95 -4.91 -2.22
CA GLY A 24 -13.04 -4.44 -3.10
C GLY A 24 -14.39 -4.33 -2.38
N LYS A 25 -14.38 -3.95 -1.10
CA LYS A 25 -15.59 -3.77 -0.30
C LYS A 25 -16.24 -2.43 -0.59
N TRP A 26 -17.53 -2.32 -0.28
CA TRP A 26 -18.20 -1.02 -0.24
C TRP A 26 -17.61 -0.16 0.87
N VAL A 27 -17.05 0.99 0.53
CA VAL A 27 -16.56 2.00 1.49
C VAL A 27 -17.57 3.13 1.52
N LEU A 28 -18.47 3.14 2.49
CA LEU A 28 -19.64 4.03 2.51
C LEU A 28 -19.56 5.08 3.62
N ALA A 29 -20.23 6.20 3.40
CA ALA A 29 -20.48 7.19 4.43
C ALA A 29 -21.68 6.80 5.34
N PRO A 30 -21.78 7.35 6.56
CA PRO A 30 -22.89 7.07 7.49
C PRO A 30 -24.29 7.30 6.92
N SER A 31 -24.42 8.19 5.93
CA SER A 31 -25.66 8.44 5.19
C SER A 31 -26.32 7.15 4.64
N PHE A 32 -25.53 6.10 4.36
CA PHE A 32 -26.08 4.81 3.95
C PHE A 32 -26.97 4.20 5.03
N LEU A 33 -26.50 4.21 6.28
CA LEU A 33 -27.24 3.66 7.41
C LEU A 33 -28.41 4.58 7.78
N GLU A 34 -28.22 5.90 7.73
CA GLU A 34 -29.26 6.89 8.01
C GLU A 34 -30.45 6.71 7.06
N GLU A 35 -30.21 6.64 5.74
CA GLU A 35 -31.26 6.45 4.75
C GLU A 35 -31.85 5.04 4.80
N SER A 36 -31.04 4.02 5.12
CA SER A 36 -31.53 2.65 5.30
C SER A 36 -32.49 2.51 6.49
N ILE A 37 -32.22 3.25 7.58
CA ILE A 37 -33.10 3.28 8.76
C ILE A 37 -34.43 3.93 8.41
N GLU A 38 -34.40 5.06 7.69
CA GLU A 38 -35.61 5.78 7.26
C GLU A 38 -36.47 4.93 6.31
N ALA A 39 -35.82 4.26 5.35
CA ALA A 39 -36.48 3.37 4.40
C ALA A 39 -36.92 2.03 5.03
N ARG A 40 -36.47 1.72 6.25
CA ARG A 40 -36.63 0.41 6.93
C ARG A 40 -36.11 -0.76 6.09
N ALA A 41 -35.11 -0.52 5.25
CA ALA A 41 -34.47 -1.48 4.36
C ALA A 41 -33.10 -0.96 3.93
N PHE A 42 -32.16 -1.84 3.55
CA PHE A 42 -30.90 -1.39 2.95
C PHE A 42 -31.17 -0.74 1.59
N VAL A 43 -30.78 0.53 1.46
CA VAL A 43 -30.87 1.28 0.20
C VAL A 43 -29.70 0.93 -0.73
N PRO A 44 -29.71 1.34 -2.01
CA PRO A 44 -28.55 1.14 -2.89
C PRO A 44 -27.28 1.82 -2.33
N GLU A 45 -26.13 1.15 -2.43
CA GLU A 45 -24.88 1.61 -1.81
C GLU A 45 -24.20 2.75 -2.58
N ALA A 46 -24.32 2.73 -3.92
CA ALA A 46 -23.58 3.61 -4.82
C ALA A 46 -23.71 5.13 -4.50
N PRO A 47 -24.88 5.68 -4.13
CA PRO A 47 -25.02 7.09 -3.73
C PRO A 47 -24.22 7.46 -2.45
N HIS A 48 -23.88 6.47 -1.63
CA HIS A 48 -23.21 6.66 -0.35
C HIS A 48 -21.72 6.29 -0.36
N GLU A 49 -21.22 5.73 -1.47
CA GLU A 49 -19.83 5.35 -1.61
C GLU A 49 -18.90 6.57 -1.57
N TRP A 50 -17.76 6.40 -0.89
CA TRP A 50 -16.70 7.38 -0.93
C TRP A 50 -16.09 7.48 -2.31
N ASN A 51 -16.02 8.71 -2.83
CA ASN A 51 -15.42 9.06 -4.11
C ASN A 51 -14.73 10.42 -4.01
N GLU A 52 -14.01 10.78 -5.07
CA GLU A 52 -13.22 12.01 -5.13
C GLU A 52 -14.09 13.27 -4.92
N ALA A 53 -15.30 13.31 -5.49
CA ALA A 53 -16.21 14.44 -5.33
C ALA A 53 -16.67 14.61 -3.88
N ARG A 54 -17.00 13.51 -3.19
CA ARG A 54 -17.37 13.51 -1.77
C ARG A 54 -16.20 13.93 -0.89
N ALA A 55 -15.00 13.41 -1.17
CA ALA A 55 -13.79 13.77 -0.45
C ALA A 55 -13.43 15.26 -0.63
N ALA A 56 -13.54 15.79 -1.86
CA ALA A 56 -13.31 17.20 -2.14
C ALA A 56 -14.31 18.11 -1.40
N ARG A 57 -15.61 17.78 -1.42
CA ARG A 57 -16.65 18.53 -0.70
C ARG A 57 -16.41 18.57 0.81
N MET A 58 -15.78 17.54 1.37
CA MET A 58 -15.44 17.47 2.80
C MET A 58 -14.03 17.99 3.12
N GLY A 59 -13.33 18.57 2.14
CA GLY A 59 -11.99 19.14 2.35
C GLY A 59 -10.95 18.11 2.75
N LEU A 60 -11.05 16.86 2.29
CA LEU A 60 -10.04 15.84 2.58
C LEU A 60 -8.75 16.12 1.83
N GLY A 61 -7.62 15.73 2.44
CA GLY A 61 -6.30 15.93 1.85
C GLY A 61 -6.11 15.14 0.55
N ARG A 62 -5.20 15.62 -0.31
CA ARG A 62 -4.93 15.04 -1.64
C ARG A 62 -4.71 13.53 -1.63
N THR A 63 -3.94 13.01 -0.67
CA THR A 63 -3.66 11.57 -0.52
C THR A 63 -4.93 10.76 -0.27
N VAL A 64 -5.81 11.24 0.61
CA VAL A 64 -7.07 10.55 0.92
C VAL A 64 -8.04 10.64 -0.26
N THR A 65 -8.11 11.79 -0.92
CA THR A 65 -8.92 11.98 -2.13
C THR A 65 -8.49 11.01 -3.23
N ALA A 66 -7.19 10.84 -3.45
CA ALA A 66 -6.68 9.84 -4.39
C ALA A 66 -7.04 8.42 -3.93
N LEU A 67 -6.88 8.11 -2.64
CA LEU A 67 -7.17 6.79 -2.10
C LEU A 67 -8.64 6.38 -2.27
N VAL A 68 -9.60 7.29 -2.08
CA VAL A 68 -11.02 6.97 -2.24
C VAL A 68 -11.43 6.69 -3.69
N ARG A 69 -10.63 7.10 -4.69
CA ARG A 69 -10.80 6.62 -6.08
C ARG A 69 -10.68 5.09 -6.16
N GLY A 70 -9.86 4.51 -5.29
CA GLY A 70 -9.67 3.07 -5.17
C GLY A 70 -10.94 2.30 -4.78
N CYS A 71 -11.90 2.91 -4.09
CA CYS A 71 -13.11 2.22 -3.61
C CYS A 71 -13.86 1.58 -4.78
N ARG A 72 -14.22 2.37 -5.79
CA ARG A 72 -14.89 1.87 -6.98
C ARG A 72 -13.95 1.02 -7.83
N LEU A 73 -12.72 1.48 -8.04
CA LEU A 73 -11.74 0.80 -8.89
C LEU A 73 -11.56 -0.66 -8.48
N GLN A 74 -11.25 -0.92 -7.21
CA GLN A 74 -10.97 -2.26 -6.71
C GLN A 74 -12.23 -3.10 -6.50
N ARG A 75 -13.37 -2.47 -6.26
CA ARG A 75 -14.66 -3.17 -6.15
C ARG A 75 -15.14 -3.71 -7.50
N THR A 76 -14.83 -3.03 -8.60
CA THR A 76 -15.20 -3.46 -9.95
C THR A 76 -14.08 -4.16 -10.71
N ALA A 77 -12.90 -4.32 -10.09
CA ALA A 77 -11.77 -5.00 -10.71
C ALA A 77 -12.06 -6.49 -10.91
N ALA A 78 -11.62 -7.03 -12.04
CA ALA A 78 -11.73 -8.47 -12.35
C ALA A 78 -10.75 -9.31 -11.51
N GLU A 79 -9.63 -8.72 -11.09
CA GLU A 79 -8.58 -9.34 -10.30
C GLU A 79 -8.24 -8.46 -9.10
N ARG A 80 -7.76 -9.07 -8.00
CA ARG A 80 -7.34 -8.33 -6.81
C ARG A 80 -6.02 -7.60 -7.04
N PRO A 81 -5.80 -6.42 -6.43
CA PRO A 81 -4.66 -5.55 -6.77
C PRO A 81 -3.29 -6.19 -6.51
N PHE A 82 -3.22 -7.18 -5.64
CA PHE A 82 -1.98 -7.86 -5.26
C PHE A 82 -2.02 -9.37 -5.55
N ALA A 83 -2.96 -9.84 -6.38
CA ALA A 83 -3.16 -11.27 -6.65
C ALA A 83 -1.91 -11.99 -7.20
N LYS A 84 -1.07 -11.24 -7.91
CA LYS A 84 0.15 -11.71 -8.57
C LYS A 84 1.43 -11.34 -7.83
N TRP A 85 1.31 -10.77 -6.63
CA TRP A 85 2.47 -10.30 -5.89
C TRP A 85 3.05 -11.41 -5.03
N ASP A 86 4.38 -11.55 -5.10
CA ASP A 86 5.20 -12.25 -4.12
C ASP A 86 6.12 -11.23 -3.44
N VAL A 87 5.96 -11.05 -2.14
CA VAL A 87 6.54 -9.91 -1.40
C VAL A 87 7.41 -10.35 -0.24
N PHE A 88 8.65 -9.85 -0.22
CA PHE A 88 9.44 -9.74 1.01
C PHE A 88 9.14 -8.41 1.69
N LEU A 89 8.82 -8.43 2.99
CA LEU A 89 8.36 -7.25 3.71
C LEU A 89 9.36 -6.83 4.80
N CYS A 90 10.00 -5.69 4.59
CA CYS A 90 10.95 -5.09 5.52
C CYS A 90 10.32 -3.86 6.20
N CYS A 91 9.74 -4.02 7.39
CA CYS A 91 9.25 -2.87 8.16
C CYS A 91 10.09 -2.59 9.40
N ALA A 92 9.98 -1.36 9.90
CA ALA A 92 10.67 -0.90 11.10
C ALA A 92 10.26 -1.69 12.36
N SER A 93 9.06 -2.27 12.38
CA SER A 93 8.56 -3.09 13.50
C SER A 93 7.71 -4.27 13.02
N GLU A 94 7.59 -5.29 13.87
CA GLU A 94 6.77 -6.47 13.60
C GLU A 94 5.28 -6.13 13.45
N SER A 95 4.75 -5.26 14.32
CA SER A 95 3.36 -4.79 14.22
C SER A 95 3.09 -4.12 12.86
N ARG A 96 4.05 -3.36 12.33
CA ARG A 96 3.94 -2.75 11.01
C ARG A 96 3.99 -3.79 9.89
N CYS A 97 4.87 -4.80 9.99
CA CYS A 97 4.85 -5.94 9.07
C CYS A 97 3.49 -6.65 9.09
N GLN A 98 2.91 -6.88 10.27
CA GLN A 98 1.60 -7.53 10.41
C GLN A 98 0.49 -6.71 9.76
N SER A 99 0.43 -5.40 10.02
CA SER A 99 -0.56 -4.51 9.41
C SER A 99 -0.50 -4.52 7.88
N PHE A 100 0.70 -4.37 7.29
CA PHE A 100 0.82 -4.42 5.82
C PHE A 100 0.59 -5.82 5.25
N SER A 101 0.96 -6.87 5.98
CA SER A 101 0.63 -8.24 5.58
C SER A 101 -0.88 -8.44 5.50
N HIS A 102 -1.67 -7.87 6.41
CA HIS A 102 -3.12 -7.93 6.34
C HIS A 102 -3.67 -7.23 5.09
N VAL A 103 -3.15 -6.04 4.77
CA VAL A 103 -3.54 -5.30 3.56
C VAL A 103 -3.23 -6.09 2.29
N LEU A 104 -2.02 -6.64 2.20
CA LEU A 104 -1.56 -7.44 1.06
C LEU A 104 -2.44 -8.69 0.88
N ARG A 105 -2.72 -9.44 1.96
CA ARG A 105 -3.63 -10.60 1.92
C ARG A 105 -5.05 -10.21 1.51
N CYS A 106 -5.56 -9.08 2.01
CA CYS A 106 -6.89 -8.58 1.60
C CYS A 106 -6.95 -8.27 0.10
N GLY A 107 -5.84 -7.81 -0.48
CA GLY A 107 -5.70 -7.62 -1.92
C GLY A 107 -5.22 -8.84 -2.68
N GLY A 108 -5.28 -10.04 -2.10
CA GLY A 108 -5.08 -11.32 -2.81
C GLY A 108 -3.63 -11.82 -2.89
N CYS A 109 -2.67 -11.13 -2.27
CA CYS A 109 -1.27 -11.57 -2.24
C CYS A 109 -1.15 -12.88 -1.46
N LYS A 110 -0.57 -13.90 -2.10
CA LYS A 110 -0.45 -15.24 -1.55
C LYS A 110 0.86 -15.42 -0.78
N TYR A 111 1.94 -14.84 -1.27
CA TYR A 111 3.25 -14.94 -0.65
C TYR A 111 3.66 -13.60 -0.02
N ILE A 112 3.71 -13.58 1.30
CA ILE A 112 4.17 -12.42 2.06
C ILE A 112 5.10 -12.93 3.14
N GLU A 113 6.35 -12.52 3.05
CA GLU A 113 7.39 -12.99 3.94
C GLU A 113 8.10 -11.82 4.61
N PRO A 114 7.82 -11.57 5.91
CA PRO A 114 8.58 -10.60 6.68
C PRO A 114 10.06 -10.99 6.77
N ARG A 115 10.94 -10.04 6.49
CA ARG A 115 12.40 -10.21 6.55
C ARG A 115 13.10 -8.95 7.02
N ARG A 116 14.28 -9.13 7.60
CA ARG A 116 15.25 -8.06 7.79
C ARG A 116 16.16 -7.95 6.56
N PRO A 117 16.67 -6.75 6.26
CA PRO A 117 17.61 -6.53 5.17
C PRO A 117 18.81 -7.48 5.19
N TYR A 118 19.41 -7.71 6.38
CA TYR A 118 20.57 -8.61 6.50
C TYR A 118 20.21 -10.07 6.17
N GLU A 119 19.01 -10.53 6.51
CA GLU A 119 18.54 -11.89 6.18
C GLU A 119 18.41 -12.05 4.66
N LEU A 120 17.86 -11.04 3.98
CA LEU A 120 17.76 -11.04 2.52
C LEU A 120 19.14 -11.03 1.84
N LEU A 121 20.09 -10.25 2.36
CA LEU A 121 21.47 -10.25 1.85
C LEU A 121 22.13 -11.63 2.02
N GLU A 122 21.96 -12.28 3.18
CA GLU A 122 22.45 -13.64 3.41
C GLU A 122 21.80 -14.66 2.47
N ASP A 123 20.47 -14.61 2.32
CA ASP A 123 19.71 -15.49 1.42
C ASP A 123 20.17 -15.33 -0.05
N CYS A 124 20.43 -14.08 -0.49
CA CYS A 124 21.02 -13.78 -1.81
C CYS A 124 22.38 -14.46 -1.99
N ARG A 125 23.29 -14.29 -1.01
CA ARG A 125 24.67 -14.83 -1.08
C ARG A 125 24.68 -16.35 -1.13
N LEU A 126 23.74 -16.98 -0.43
CA LEU A 126 23.60 -18.44 -0.38
C LEU A 126 22.83 -19.02 -1.58
N LEU A 127 22.40 -18.18 -2.54
CA LEU A 127 21.56 -18.55 -3.69
C LEU A 127 20.23 -19.23 -3.28
N GLN A 128 19.71 -18.91 -2.09
CA GLN A 128 18.51 -19.55 -1.53
C GLN A 128 17.23 -18.74 -1.73
N LEU A 129 17.30 -17.56 -2.36
CA LEU A 129 16.09 -16.80 -2.63
C LEU A 129 15.20 -17.54 -3.63
N TYR A 130 13.99 -17.79 -3.15
CA TYR A 130 12.92 -18.58 -3.73
C TYR A 130 12.69 -18.32 -5.23
N LYS A 131 12.51 -19.38 -6.01
CA LYS A 131 11.91 -19.33 -7.35
C LYS A 131 10.44 -19.72 -7.21
N SER A 132 9.51 -18.81 -7.48
CA SER A 132 8.09 -19.14 -7.50
C SER A 132 7.79 -20.06 -8.70
N ASP A 133 7.03 -21.13 -8.45
CA ASP A 133 6.61 -22.08 -9.50
C ASP A 133 5.58 -21.47 -10.48
N GLU A 134 4.96 -20.32 -10.15
CA GLU A 134 3.87 -19.70 -10.92
C GLU A 134 4.14 -18.29 -11.48
N GLY A 135 5.39 -17.82 -11.53
CA GLY A 135 5.82 -16.97 -12.64
C GLY A 135 5.84 -15.45 -12.48
N GLU A 136 5.95 -14.88 -11.27
CA GLU A 136 6.45 -13.50 -11.12
C GLU A 136 7.63 -13.43 -10.13
N ASN A 137 8.64 -12.63 -10.48
CA ASN A 137 9.84 -12.45 -9.68
C ASN A 137 9.46 -11.71 -8.39
N PRO A 138 9.80 -12.22 -7.18
CA PRO A 138 9.48 -11.53 -5.95
C PRO A 138 10.10 -10.13 -5.93
N PHE A 139 9.60 -9.28 -5.04
CA PHE A 139 10.22 -7.98 -4.78
C PHE A 139 10.10 -7.62 -3.31
N VAL A 140 10.90 -6.65 -2.88
CA VAL A 140 10.97 -6.19 -1.50
C VAL A 140 10.12 -4.94 -1.35
N LEU A 141 9.25 -4.91 -0.34
CA LEU A 141 8.60 -3.69 0.15
C LEU A 141 9.26 -3.27 1.46
N ALA A 142 9.78 -2.05 1.51
CA ALA A 142 10.56 -1.55 2.63
C ALA A 142 10.09 -0.19 3.16
N ASP A 143 10.21 0.01 4.48
CA ASP A 143 10.24 1.35 5.06
C ASP A 143 11.50 2.12 4.62
N ASP A 144 11.40 3.45 4.57
CA ASP A 144 12.45 4.36 4.07
C ASP A 144 13.79 4.27 4.83
N ASN A 145 13.81 3.71 6.04
CA ASN A 145 14.98 3.62 6.90
C ASN A 145 15.50 2.20 7.10
N MET A 146 14.95 1.22 6.38
CA MET A 146 15.40 -0.17 6.52
C MET A 146 16.72 -0.43 5.80
N TRP A 147 16.97 0.31 4.73
CA TRP A 147 18.19 0.17 3.94
C TRP A 147 18.96 1.48 3.92
N ASP A 148 20.27 1.40 4.07
CA ASP A 148 21.18 2.47 3.69
C ASP A 148 21.63 2.30 2.23
N GLN A 149 22.42 3.25 1.73
CA GLN A 149 22.86 3.21 0.34
C GLN A 149 23.80 2.02 0.08
N GLU A 150 24.71 1.74 1.01
CA GLU A 150 25.67 0.63 0.88
C GLU A 150 24.97 -0.73 0.82
N GLY A 151 23.99 -0.97 1.70
CA GLY A 151 23.20 -2.19 1.68
C GLY A 151 22.33 -2.34 0.43
N LEU A 152 21.83 -1.23 -0.15
CA LEU A 152 21.10 -1.29 -1.41
C LEU A 152 22.00 -1.57 -2.60
N ASP A 153 23.18 -0.94 -2.64
CA ASP A 153 24.16 -1.17 -3.70
C ASP A 153 24.61 -2.64 -3.67
N GLU A 154 24.92 -3.16 -2.48
CA GLU A 154 25.22 -4.58 -2.29
C GLU A 154 24.05 -5.46 -2.73
N PHE A 155 22.83 -5.20 -2.24
CA PHE A 155 21.65 -5.99 -2.61
C PHE A 155 21.40 -5.97 -4.13
N ALA A 156 21.60 -4.83 -4.80
CA ALA A 156 21.44 -4.73 -6.25
C ALA A 156 22.45 -5.60 -7.01
N GLU A 157 23.68 -5.73 -6.52
CA GLU A 157 24.71 -6.58 -7.11
C GLU A 157 24.40 -8.07 -6.94
N ILE A 158 23.88 -8.48 -5.78
CA ILE A 158 23.77 -9.91 -5.43
C ILE A 158 22.36 -10.50 -5.58
N SER A 159 21.32 -9.68 -5.67
CA SER A 159 19.92 -10.15 -5.67
C SER A 159 19.43 -10.70 -7.01
N GLY A 160 20.24 -10.64 -8.07
CA GLY A 160 19.80 -11.06 -9.41
C GLY A 160 18.69 -10.17 -9.98
N GLY A 161 18.59 -8.92 -9.53
CA GLY A 161 17.64 -7.92 -10.04
C GLY A 161 16.32 -7.82 -9.28
N LEU A 162 16.24 -8.31 -8.04
CA LEU A 162 15.08 -8.07 -7.18
C LEU A 162 14.98 -6.57 -6.86
N GLN A 163 13.77 -6.02 -6.97
CA GLN A 163 13.54 -4.61 -6.72
C GLN A 163 13.24 -4.35 -5.24
N VAL A 164 13.72 -3.22 -4.71
CA VAL A 164 13.31 -2.70 -3.40
C VAL A 164 12.41 -1.49 -3.63
N LEU A 165 11.15 -1.60 -3.19
CA LEU A 165 10.11 -0.58 -3.35
C LEU A 165 9.66 -0.02 -1.99
N LYS A 166 9.24 1.24 -1.96
CA LYS A 166 8.64 1.87 -0.76
C LYS A 166 7.29 1.26 -0.42
N LEU A 167 6.98 1.16 0.87
CA LEU A 167 5.65 0.74 1.35
C LEU A 167 4.49 1.59 0.82
N ASP A 168 4.73 2.88 0.52
CA ASP A 168 3.72 3.76 -0.07
C ASP A 168 3.22 3.26 -1.44
N TYR A 169 3.98 2.39 -2.11
CA TYR A 169 3.58 1.73 -3.35
C TYR A 169 2.30 0.90 -3.16
N ILE A 170 2.10 0.28 -2.00
CA ILE A 170 0.87 -0.47 -1.67
C ILE A 170 -0.35 0.44 -1.83
N SER A 171 -0.31 1.62 -1.21
CA SER A 171 -1.43 2.55 -1.27
C SER A 171 -1.63 3.07 -2.69
N LYS A 172 -0.54 3.35 -3.42
CA LYS A 172 -0.60 3.81 -4.82
C LYS A 172 -1.36 2.85 -5.72
N CYS A 173 -1.04 1.55 -5.64
CA CYS A 173 -1.68 0.51 -6.46
C CYS A 173 -3.18 0.38 -6.21
N LEU A 174 -3.69 0.77 -5.03
CA LEU A 174 -5.11 0.72 -4.75
C LEU A 174 -5.94 1.72 -5.57
N TYR A 175 -5.35 2.81 -6.08
CA TYR A 175 -6.08 3.85 -6.81
C TYR A 175 -5.52 4.15 -8.21
N THR A 176 -4.67 3.28 -8.74
CA THR A 176 -4.14 3.37 -10.12
C THR A 176 -4.11 2.01 -10.81
N GLU A 177 -4.64 1.92 -12.03
CA GLU A 177 -4.70 0.67 -12.83
C GLU A 177 -3.32 0.18 -13.31
N ASN A 178 -2.38 1.09 -13.59
CA ASN A 178 -1.02 0.80 -14.06
C ASN A 178 0.00 1.66 -13.33
N GLY A 179 0.04 1.55 -12.00
CA GLY A 179 0.96 2.33 -11.17
C GLY A 179 2.41 1.95 -11.47
N SER A 180 3.14 2.82 -12.18
CA SER A 180 4.59 2.66 -12.39
C SER A 180 5.29 2.50 -11.04
N SER A 181 6.12 1.47 -10.91
CA SER A 181 6.93 1.24 -9.70
C SER A 181 8.15 2.16 -9.62
N GLU A 182 8.50 2.86 -10.72
CA GLU A 182 9.71 3.69 -10.83
C GLU A 182 9.81 4.77 -9.75
N ASP A 183 8.70 5.48 -9.47
CA ASP A 183 8.65 6.53 -8.43
C ASP A 183 8.85 5.97 -7.00
N TYR A 184 8.77 4.65 -6.86
CA TYR A 184 8.78 3.95 -5.57
C TYR A 184 9.99 3.03 -5.40
N ARG A 185 10.90 2.91 -6.38
CA ARG A 185 12.15 2.14 -6.33
C ARG A 185 13.21 2.74 -5.40
N SER A 186 12.97 2.80 -4.10
CA SER A 186 14.01 3.17 -3.11
C SER A 186 15.37 2.49 -3.41
N LEU A 187 16.54 3.13 -3.57
CA LEU A 187 16.97 4.52 -3.32
C LEU A 187 18.15 4.90 -4.27
N GLN A 188 17.94 5.84 -5.21
CA GLN A 188 19.02 6.67 -5.81
C GLN A 188 18.86 8.18 -5.52
N ASN A 189 17.81 8.59 -4.77
CA ASN A 189 17.43 10.01 -4.66
C ASN A 189 17.30 10.57 -3.22
N LEU A 190 17.85 9.90 -2.19
CA LEU A 190 17.88 10.47 -0.82
C LEU A 190 18.94 11.59 -0.64
N ALA A 191 19.84 11.79 -1.59
CA ALA A 191 20.86 12.85 -1.53
C ALA A 191 20.32 14.27 -1.80
N ILE A 192 19.16 14.44 -2.44
CA ILE A 192 18.73 15.77 -2.95
C ILE A 192 17.79 16.52 -1.98
N ARG A 193 17.29 15.89 -0.90
CA ARG A 193 16.43 16.57 0.09
C ARG A 193 17.11 16.97 1.40
N LYS A 194 18.44 16.96 1.48
CA LYS A 194 19.14 17.79 2.47
C LYS A 194 19.17 19.23 1.96
N ARG A 195 18.11 20.00 2.24
CA ARG A 195 18.16 21.47 2.18
C ARG A 195 19.38 21.94 3.00
N PRO A 196 20.25 22.83 2.48
CA PRO A 196 21.25 23.47 3.32
C PRO A 196 20.52 24.26 4.41
N ARG A 197 20.89 24.06 5.68
CA ARG A 197 20.59 25.03 6.72
C ARG A 197 21.34 26.31 6.34
N SER A 198 20.62 27.35 5.92
CA SER A 198 21.18 28.70 5.86
C SER A 198 21.54 29.14 7.29
N PRO A 199 22.75 29.64 7.54
CA PRO A 199 23.09 30.19 8.84
C PRO A 199 22.24 31.43 9.12
N SER A 200 21.69 31.50 10.34
CA SER A 200 21.06 32.69 10.89
C SER A 200 22.09 33.81 10.94
N ALA A 201 21.82 34.91 10.24
CA ALA A 201 22.57 36.15 10.42
C ALA A 201 22.11 36.79 11.73
N ASP A 202 23.06 36.97 12.65
CA ASP A 202 22.94 37.87 13.79
C ASP A 202 22.77 39.30 13.31
N SER A 203 21.78 40.01 13.86
CA SER A 203 21.72 41.46 14.00
C SER A 203 20.79 41.81 15.14
#